data_AF-A0ABD2SNM3-F1
#
_entry.id   AF-A0ABD2SNM3-F1
#
_cell.length_a   1.000
_cell.length_b   1.000
_cell.length_c   1.000
_cell.angle_alpha   90.00
_cell.angle_beta   90.00
_cell.angle_gamma   90.00
#
_symmetry.space_group_name_H-M   'P 1'
#
loop_
_entity.id
_entity.type
_entity.pdbx_description
1 polymer ?
#
loop_
_entity_poly.entity_id
_entity_poly.type
_entity_poly.pdbx_seq_one_letter_code
_entity_poly.pdbx_strand_id
1 'polypeptide(L)'
;MGEKEEIGVQEVGPSAWKHACLIIWFCVQENIFLRTKHTLNLGIATWLQHISERHDLIEVLRNVQILSINSTVLEGLSPKYVDFEYIDMELYLPNLKELQIVRYGLRFVNPCNFILFVKNCPQIERLFLDLGGYAMEAGSYWNSIAKEKFENCQIEFPQLKLLKVKGFKKLVLEEKLVNFFCSRAKPLESLIIVSKGNRLEIELYFFGKKI
;
A
#
# COMPACT_ATOMS: atom_id res chain seq x y z
N MET A 1 54.10 -23.24 0.71
CA MET A 1 54.17 -22.20 -0.33
C MET A 1 52.74 -21.90 -0.69
N GLY A 2 52.20 -20.84 -0.09
CA GLY A 2 50.80 -20.46 -0.21
C GLY A 2 50.69 -19.28 -1.17
N GLU A 3 49.70 -19.32 -2.04
CA GLU A 3 49.18 -18.15 -2.72
C GLU A 3 47.74 -18.00 -2.25
N LYS A 4 47.51 -16.93 -1.48
CA LYS A 4 46.17 -16.44 -1.15
C LYS A 4 45.74 -15.60 -2.35
N GLU A 5 44.69 -16.02 -3.04
CA GLU A 5 43.94 -15.10 -3.91
C GLU A 5 43.21 -14.08 -3.03
N GLU A 6 43.69 -12.84 -3.06
CA GLU A 6 42.95 -11.69 -2.58
C GLU A 6 41.75 -11.45 -3.51
N ILE A 7 40.58 -11.94 -3.12
CA ILE A 7 39.31 -11.53 -3.72
C ILE A 7 39.05 -10.12 -3.21
N GLY A 8 39.28 -9.13 -4.08
CA GLY A 8 38.95 -7.74 -3.83
C GLY A 8 37.47 -7.61 -3.49
N VAL A 9 37.19 -7.29 -2.23
CA VAL A 9 35.86 -6.87 -1.78
C VAL A 9 35.61 -5.50 -2.40
N GLN A 10 34.84 -5.47 -3.49
CA GLN A 10 34.20 -4.25 -3.93
C GLN A 10 33.12 -3.91 -2.90
N GLU A 11 33.38 -2.92 -2.05
CA GLU A 11 32.33 -2.28 -1.26
C GLU A 11 31.30 -1.67 -2.21
N VAL A 12 30.19 -2.38 -2.42
CA VAL A 12 29.05 -1.83 -3.16
C VAL A 12 28.22 -1.03 -2.17
N GLY A 13 28.46 0.29 -2.17
CA GLY A 13 27.69 1.28 -1.42
C GLY A 13 26.19 1.33 -1.79
N PRO A 14 25.41 2.19 -1.12
CA PRO A 14 23.94 2.10 -1.00
C PRO A 14 23.22 2.38 -2.32
N SER A 15 23.05 1.35 -3.15
CA SER A 15 22.52 1.45 -4.52
C SER A 15 21.02 1.13 -4.64
N ALA A 16 20.45 0.40 -3.68
CA ALA A 16 19.02 0.07 -3.64
C ALA A 16 18.13 1.23 -3.17
N TRP A 17 18.68 2.16 -2.38
CA TRP A 17 17.93 3.27 -1.77
C TRP A 17 17.85 4.50 -2.64
N LYS A 18 18.85 4.72 -3.51
CA LYS A 18 18.74 5.71 -4.57
C LYS A 18 17.54 5.40 -5.44
N HIS A 19 17.23 4.14 -5.73
CA HIS A 19 16.03 3.76 -6.49
C HIS A 19 14.71 3.99 -5.72
N ALA A 20 14.62 3.66 -4.44
CA ALA A 20 13.40 3.92 -3.65
C ALA A 20 13.16 5.43 -3.44
N CYS A 21 14.23 6.19 -3.16
CA CYS A 21 14.18 7.65 -3.09
C CYS A 21 13.92 8.28 -4.46
N LEU A 22 14.43 7.72 -5.56
CA LEU A 22 14.10 8.13 -6.93
C LEU A 22 12.64 7.85 -7.30
N ILE A 23 12.08 6.73 -6.83
CA ILE A 23 10.67 6.38 -7.04
C ILE A 23 9.76 7.37 -6.31
N ILE A 24 10.15 7.77 -5.10
CA ILE A 24 9.50 8.86 -4.37
C ILE A 24 9.74 10.20 -5.08
N TRP A 25 10.95 10.49 -5.55
CA TRP A 25 11.34 11.71 -6.29
C TRP A 25 10.60 11.89 -7.62
N PHE A 26 10.27 10.82 -8.34
CA PHE A 26 9.52 10.90 -9.60
C PHE A 26 8.01 11.09 -9.41
N CYS A 27 7.45 10.69 -8.27
CA CYS A 27 6.02 10.82 -7.97
C CYS A 27 5.58 12.24 -7.57
N VAL A 28 6.49 13.20 -7.70
CA VAL A 28 6.47 14.45 -6.94
C VAL A 28 6.21 15.69 -7.81
N GLN A 29 6.02 15.51 -9.12
CA GLN A 29 5.66 16.61 -10.02
C GLN A 29 4.14 16.67 -10.21
N GLU A 30 3.55 17.74 -9.66
CA GLU A 30 2.22 18.36 -9.91
C GLU A 30 1.12 18.28 -8.80
N ASN A 31 0.93 19.46 -8.13
CA ASN A 31 -0.24 20.12 -7.49
C ASN A 31 -1.45 19.26 -6.99
N ILE A 32 -2.06 19.36 -5.79
CA ILE A 32 -2.51 20.46 -4.89
C ILE A 32 -2.54 19.99 -3.40
N PHE A 33 -2.49 20.96 -2.48
CA PHE A 33 -2.32 20.94 -1.01
C PHE A 33 -3.61 20.85 -0.16
N LEU A 34 -3.57 20.21 1.01
CA LEU A 34 -4.36 20.60 2.21
C LEU A 34 -3.61 20.24 3.51
N ARG A 35 -3.16 21.26 4.25
CA ARG A 35 -2.56 21.17 5.60
C ARG A 35 -3.64 21.14 6.68
N THR A 36 -3.71 20.05 7.42
CA THR A 36 -3.96 20.06 8.88
C THR A 36 -2.97 19.06 9.49
N LYS A 37 -2.59 19.20 10.77
CA LYS A 37 -1.59 18.33 11.44
C LYS A 37 -1.92 16.82 11.40
N HIS A 38 -3.11 16.44 10.93
CA HIS A 38 -3.64 15.08 10.94
C HIS A 38 -3.82 14.47 9.55
N THR A 39 -3.71 15.25 8.47
CA THR A 39 -3.93 14.78 7.09
C THR A 39 -2.68 14.98 6.25
N LEU A 40 -2.23 13.93 5.57
CA LEU A 40 -1.09 13.98 4.66
C LEU A 40 -1.44 13.35 3.31
N ASN A 41 -1.01 14.00 2.22
CA ASN A 41 -1.11 13.46 0.86
C ASN A 41 0.29 13.33 0.25
N LEU A 42 0.76 12.09 0.06
CA LEU A 42 2.06 11.76 -0.53
C LEU A 42 2.00 11.54 -2.05
N GLY A 43 0.82 11.56 -2.67
CA GLY A 43 0.70 11.42 -4.12
C GLY A 43 1.14 12.65 -4.93
N ILE A 44 1.59 13.72 -4.25
CA ILE A 44 1.69 15.10 -4.79
C ILE A 44 2.93 15.87 -4.24
N ALA A 45 3.86 15.22 -3.52
CA ALA A 45 4.68 15.94 -2.53
C ALA A 45 6.06 16.45 -3.03
N THR A 46 6.11 17.65 -3.62
CA THR A 46 7.34 18.42 -3.97
C THR A 46 8.36 18.59 -2.83
N TRP A 47 7.94 18.44 -1.58
CA TRP A 47 8.80 18.64 -0.40
C TRP A 47 9.53 17.38 0.09
N LEU A 48 9.21 16.18 -0.44
CA LEU A 48 9.92 14.94 -0.07
C LEU A 48 11.39 14.95 -0.52
N GLN A 49 11.78 15.88 -1.39
CA GLN A 49 13.15 16.15 -1.79
C GLN A 49 14.09 16.55 -0.64
N HIS A 50 13.54 16.92 0.54
CA HIS A 50 14.31 17.26 1.74
C HIS A 50 14.37 16.13 2.78
N ILE A 51 13.61 15.05 2.60
CA ILE A 51 13.69 13.87 3.46
C ILE A 51 14.93 13.09 3.04
N SER A 52 15.99 13.21 3.83
CA SER A 52 17.29 12.62 3.50
C SER A 52 17.31 11.13 3.82
N GLU A 53 16.48 10.66 4.76
CA GLU A 53 16.50 9.27 5.25
C GLU A 53 15.12 8.67 5.53
N ARG A 54 15.01 7.34 5.46
CA ARG A 54 13.79 6.54 5.67
C ARG A 54 13.14 6.78 7.03
N HIS A 55 13.94 7.01 8.07
CA HIS A 55 13.47 7.23 9.44
C HIS A 55 12.65 8.52 9.57
N ASP A 56 13.08 9.59 8.91
CA ASP A 56 12.40 10.88 8.94
C ASP A 56 10.99 10.81 8.33
N LEU A 57 10.82 10.07 7.24
CA LEU A 57 9.49 9.85 6.65
C LEU A 57 8.58 9.08 7.60
N ILE A 58 9.08 8.01 8.22
CA ILE A 58 8.31 7.18 9.14
C ILE A 58 7.89 7.99 10.37
N GLU A 59 8.78 8.83 10.92
CA GLU A 59 8.48 9.71 12.05
C GLU A 59 7.39 10.73 11.71
N VAL A 60 7.44 11.34 10.53
CA VAL A 60 6.38 12.24 10.06
C VAL A 60 5.04 11.50 9.93
N LEU A 61 5.06 10.30 9.35
CA LEU A 61 3.85 9.52 9.12
C LEU A 61 3.22 8.97 10.42
N ARG A 62 4.01 8.77 11.46
CA ARG A 62 3.56 8.17 12.74
C ARG A 62 2.41 8.95 13.39
N ASN A 63 2.36 10.27 13.20
CA ASN A 63 1.35 11.17 13.78
C ASN A 63 0.17 11.47 12.84
N VAL A 64 0.20 10.96 11.60
CA VAL A 64 -0.86 11.18 10.61
C VAL A 64 -2.07 10.31 10.94
N GLN A 65 -3.26 10.90 10.85
CA GLN A 65 -4.54 10.18 11.02
C GLN A 65 -5.21 9.86 9.69
N ILE A 66 -5.00 10.70 8.67
CA ILE A 66 -5.56 10.52 7.34
C ILE A 66 -4.41 10.59 6.34
N LEU A 67 -4.14 9.50 5.65
CA LEU A 67 -3.05 9.40 4.69
C LEU A 67 -3.63 9.09 3.31
N SER A 68 -3.27 9.91 2.33
CA SER A 68 -3.51 9.63 0.93
C SER A 68 -2.18 9.34 0.24
N ILE A 69 -2.06 8.19 -0.42
CA ILE A 69 -0.86 7.77 -1.16
C ILE A 69 -1.26 7.30 -2.55
N ASN A 70 -0.30 7.28 -3.46
CA ASN A 70 -0.49 6.63 -4.76
C ASN A 70 0.03 5.18 -4.77
N SER A 71 -0.29 4.44 -5.83
CA SER A 71 0.17 3.05 -6.01
C SER A 71 1.69 2.90 -6.03
N THR A 72 2.43 3.94 -6.43
CA THR A 72 3.89 3.93 -6.46
C THR A 72 4.49 4.04 -5.07
N VAL A 73 3.94 4.91 -4.22
CA VAL A 73 4.29 4.98 -2.80
C VAL A 73 3.92 3.66 -2.11
N LEU A 74 2.75 3.08 -2.41
CA LEU A 74 2.37 1.77 -1.87
C LEU A 74 3.40 0.68 -2.23
N GLU A 75 3.81 0.59 -3.49
CA GLU A 75 4.82 -0.37 -3.96
C GLU A 75 6.18 -0.11 -3.29
N GLY A 76 6.63 1.15 -3.24
CA GLY A 76 7.90 1.52 -2.62
C GLY A 76 7.96 1.24 -1.11
N LEU A 77 6.80 1.24 -0.45
CA LEU A 77 6.63 0.92 0.97
C LEU A 77 6.14 -0.54 1.21
N SER A 78 6.09 -1.37 0.17
CA SER A 78 5.75 -2.79 0.31
C SER A 78 7.02 -3.63 0.53
N PRO A 79 6.90 -4.79 1.18
CA PRO A 79 8.00 -5.75 1.24
C PRO A 79 8.43 -6.17 -0.17
N LYS A 80 9.74 -6.30 -0.35
CA LYS A 80 10.37 -6.61 -1.64
C LYS A 80 11.49 -7.62 -1.48
N TYR A 81 11.82 -8.29 -2.57
CA TYR A 81 13.02 -9.10 -2.65
C TYR A 81 14.13 -8.28 -3.29
N VAL A 82 15.26 -8.16 -2.61
CA VAL A 82 16.49 -7.56 -3.17
C VAL A 82 17.56 -8.62 -3.04
N ASP A 83 18.22 -8.96 -4.14
CA ASP A 83 19.23 -10.01 -4.19
C ASP A 83 18.78 -11.35 -3.56
N PHE A 84 17.52 -11.72 -3.84
CA PHE A 84 16.83 -12.91 -3.31
C PHE A 84 16.52 -12.90 -1.80
N GLU A 85 16.82 -11.82 -1.08
CA GLU A 85 16.47 -11.67 0.32
C GLU A 85 15.14 -10.95 0.51
N TYR A 86 14.27 -11.48 1.37
CA TYR A 86 13.02 -10.84 1.74
C TYR A 86 13.28 -9.66 2.68
N ILE A 87 13.00 -8.46 2.20
CA ILE A 87 13.08 -7.24 2.99
C ILE A 87 11.67 -6.84 3.39
N ASP A 88 11.34 -7.01 4.68
CA ASP A 88 10.13 -6.43 5.25
C ASP A 88 10.32 -4.94 5.51
N MET A 89 9.21 -4.22 5.47
CA MET A 89 9.16 -2.82 5.84
C MET A 89 8.78 -2.71 7.32
N GLU A 90 9.69 -2.18 8.14
CA GLU A 90 9.38 -1.66 9.47
C GLU A 90 8.56 -0.36 9.37
N LEU A 91 7.36 -0.46 8.79
CA LEU A 91 6.37 0.60 8.78
C LEU A 91 5.42 0.36 9.94
N TYR A 92 5.17 1.38 10.77
CA TYR A 92 4.16 1.31 11.82
C TYR A 92 3.50 2.68 11.98
N LEU A 93 2.20 2.74 11.68
CA LEU A 93 1.41 3.97 11.62
C LEU A 93 0.29 3.91 12.67
N PRO A 94 0.62 4.07 13.97
CA PRO A 94 -0.28 3.77 15.07
C PRO A 94 -1.52 4.68 15.11
N ASN A 95 -1.41 5.89 14.57
CA ASN A 95 -2.48 6.88 14.63
C ASN A 95 -3.34 6.92 13.37
N LEU A 96 -3.02 6.12 12.35
CA LEU A 96 -3.69 6.18 11.07
C LEU A 96 -5.10 5.59 11.16
N LYS A 97 -6.11 6.44 10.96
CA LYS A 97 -7.54 6.12 10.99
C LYS A 97 -8.14 5.99 9.59
N GLU A 98 -7.55 6.67 8.62
CA GLU A 98 -8.02 6.66 7.25
C GLU A 98 -6.86 6.55 6.27
N LEU A 99 -6.98 5.59 5.34
CA LEU A 99 -6.03 5.41 4.27
C LEU A 99 -6.76 5.50 2.93
N GLN A 100 -6.25 6.36 2.05
CA GLN A 100 -6.69 6.50 0.68
C GLN A 100 -5.56 6.10 -0.25
N ILE A 101 -5.79 5.10 -1.08
CA ILE A 101 -4.83 4.64 -2.08
C ILE A 101 -5.39 4.99 -3.44
N VAL A 102 -4.79 5.98 -4.08
CA VAL A 102 -5.18 6.44 -5.42
C VAL A 102 -4.26 5.77 -6.44
N ARG A 103 -4.80 4.99 -7.36
CA ARG A 103 -3.94 4.39 -8.39
C ARG A 103 -3.47 5.45 -9.38
N TYR A 104 -2.16 5.47 -9.60
CA TYR A 104 -1.50 6.35 -10.56
C TYR A 104 -0.44 5.56 -11.35
N GLY A 105 -0.44 5.70 -12.67
CA GLY A 105 0.51 5.02 -13.57
C GLY A 105 0.20 3.54 -13.87
N LEU A 106 1.11 2.90 -14.60
CA LEU A 106 1.01 1.51 -15.09
C LEU A 106 1.56 0.46 -14.12
N ARG A 107 1.68 0.80 -12.82
CA ARG A 107 2.37 -0.07 -11.87
C ARG A 107 1.52 -1.23 -11.37
N PHE A 108 2.22 -2.32 -11.12
CA PHE A 108 1.67 -3.61 -10.78
C PHE A 108 1.61 -3.78 -9.27
N VAL A 109 0.47 -3.43 -8.69
CA VAL A 109 0.15 -3.75 -7.30
C VAL A 109 -0.69 -5.01 -7.26
N ASN A 110 -0.40 -5.90 -6.32
CA ASN A 110 -1.15 -7.13 -6.07
C ASN A 110 -1.84 -7.05 -4.69
N PRO A 111 -2.80 -7.94 -4.39
CA PRO A 111 -3.52 -7.93 -3.11
C PRO A 111 -2.64 -7.90 -1.86
N CYS A 112 -1.47 -8.54 -1.87
CA CYS A 112 -0.57 -8.53 -0.71
C CYS A 112 -0.02 -7.14 -0.40
N ASN A 113 0.26 -6.32 -1.41
CA ASN A 113 0.78 -4.97 -1.17
C ASN A 113 -0.18 -4.16 -0.28
N PHE A 114 -1.48 -4.25 -0.55
CA PHE A 114 -2.51 -3.57 0.24
C PHE A 114 -2.57 -4.12 1.68
N ILE A 115 -2.64 -5.44 1.83
CA ILE A 115 -2.77 -6.08 3.14
C ILE A 115 -1.55 -5.82 4.02
N LEU A 116 -0.35 -5.95 3.45
CA LEU A 116 0.92 -5.75 4.15
C LEU A 116 1.15 -4.29 4.50
N PHE A 117 0.54 -3.34 3.79
CA PHE A 117 0.54 -1.95 4.22
C PHE A 117 -0.45 -1.73 5.36
N VAL A 118 -1.70 -2.19 5.19
CA VAL A 118 -2.79 -1.93 6.16
C VAL A 118 -2.55 -2.65 7.49
N LYS A 119 -1.87 -3.82 7.51
CA LYS A 119 -1.52 -4.52 8.77
C LYS A 119 -0.72 -3.63 9.74
N ASN A 120 -0.02 -2.62 9.22
CA ASN A 120 0.81 -1.71 9.99
C ASN A 120 0.02 -0.52 10.56
N CYS A 121 -1.30 -0.49 10.39
CA CYS A 121 -2.19 0.60 10.76
C CYS A 121 -3.27 0.10 11.74
N PRO A 122 -2.94 -0.11 13.03
CA PRO A 122 -3.84 -0.78 13.98
C PRO A 122 -5.14 -0.03 14.29
N GLN A 123 -5.19 1.28 14.04
CA GLN A 123 -6.34 2.15 14.29
C GLN A 123 -7.15 2.44 13.01
N ILE A 124 -6.93 1.71 11.93
CA ILE A 124 -7.57 1.98 10.64
C ILE A 124 -9.09 1.77 10.72
N GLU A 125 -9.84 2.84 10.48
CA GLU A 125 -11.31 2.85 10.49
C GLU A 125 -11.89 2.88 9.07
N ARG A 126 -11.19 3.53 8.13
CA ARG A 126 -11.68 3.78 6.76
C ARG A 126 -10.60 3.49 5.73
N LEU A 127 -10.92 2.63 4.77
CA LEU A 127 -10.03 2.27 3.67
C LEU A 127 -10.67 2.60 2.33
N PHE A 128 -9.98 3.43 1.55
CA PHE A 128 -10.39 3.82 0.20
C PHE A 128 -9.38 3.31 -0.81
N LEU A 129 -9.82 2.43 -1.70
CA LEU A 129 -8.99 1.82 -2.74
C LEU A 129 -9.49 2.27 -4.11
N ASP A 130 -8.67 2.97 -4.88
CA ASP A 130 -8.89 3.15 -6.31
C ASP A 130 -8.10 2.10 -7.07
N LEU A 131 -8.76 1.16 -7.73
CA LEU A 131 -8.14 0.09 -8.52
C LEU A 131 -7.86 0.52 -9.97
N GLY A 132 -8.37 1.67 -10.40
CA GLY A 132 -8.05 2.29 -11.67
C GLY A 132 -8.37 1.46 -12.93
N GLY A 133 -7.71 1.84 -14.03
CA GLY A 133 -8.03 1.36 -15.38
C GLY A 133 -7.59 -0.05 -15.72
N TYR A 134 -6.55 -0.56 -15.05
CA TYR A 134 -5.85 -1.82 -15.38
C TYR A 134 -6.09 -2.91 -14.31
N ALA A 135 -5.88 -4.18 -14.66
CA ALA A 135 -6.03 -5.28 -13.69
C ALA A 135 -4.93 -5.24 -12.61
N MET A 136 -5.17 -5.89 -11.46
CA MET A 136 -4.09 -6.25 -10.54
C MET A 136 -3.21 -7.32 -11.19
N GLU A 137 -1.94 -7.36 -10.82
CA GLU A 137 -0.99 -8.28 -11.42
C GLU A 137 -1.00 -9.66 -10.75
N ALA A 138 -1.07 -10.71 -11.56
CA ALA A 138 -0.80 -12.10 -11.17
C ALA A 138 0.58 -12.53 -11.72
N GLY A 139 1.60 -11.69 -11.56
CA GLY A 139 2.94 -11.91 -12.11
C GLY A 139 3.69 -13.05 -11.43
N SER A 140 4.93 -13.30 -11.84
CA SER A 140 5.78 -14.35 -11.28
C SER A 140 5.88 -14.27 -9.75
N TYR A 141 6.07 -13.06 -9.20
CA TYR A 141 6.09 -12.83 -7.76
C TYR A 141 4.79 -13.26 -7.06
N TRP A 142 3.64 -12.93 -7.65
CA TRP A 142 2.36 -13.35 -7.11
C TRP A 142 2.23 -14.88 -7.09
N ASN A 143 2.52 -15.51 -8.23
CA ASN A 143 2.34 -16.95 -8.39
C ASN A 143 3.31 -17.80 -7.55
N SER A 144 4.52 -17.30 -7.29
CA SER A 144 5.55 -18.06 -6.57
C SER A 144 5.61 -17.79 -5.08
N ILE A 145 5.21 -16.59 -4.61
CA ILE A 145 5.46 -16.17 -3.21
C ILE A 145 4.22 -15.50 -2.61
N ALA A 146 3.70 -14.46 -3.25
CA ALA A 146 2.71 -13.61 -2.60
C ALA A 146 1.35 -14.32 -2.42
N LYS A 147 0.95 -15.18 -3.36
CA LYS A 147 -0.31 -15.91 -3.30
C LYS A 147 -0.41 -16.79 -2.05
N GLU A 148 0.63 -17.54 -1.72
CA GLU A 148 0.62 -18.40 -0.52
C GLU A 148 0.53 -17.55 0.76
N LYS A 149 1.33 -16.47 0.84
CA LYS A 149 1.27 -15.52 1.96
C LYS A 149 -0.12 -14.90 2.10
N PHE A 150 -0.78 -14.58 0.99
CA PHE A 150 -2.15 -14.07 0.97
C PHE A 150 -3.14 -15.09 1.52
N GLU A 151 -3.11 -16.31 0.98
CA GLU A 151 -4.09 -17.36 1.28
C GLU A 151 -3.96 -17.83 2.75
N ASN A 152 -2.76 -17.82 3.31
CA ASN A 152 -2.50 -18.19 4.71
C ASN A 152 -2.61 -17.00 5.69
N CYS A 153 -2.83 -15.78 5.21
CA CYS A 153 -2.85 -14.58 6.05
C CYS A 153 -4.03 -14.60 7.04
N GLN A 154 -3.73 -14.51 8.33
CA GLN A 154 -4.72 -14.49 9.43
C GLN A 154 -4.91 -13.11 10.06
N ILE A 155 -4.41 -12.06 9.42
CA ILE A 155 -4.49 -10.69 9.94
C ILE A 155 -5.96 -10.24 10.00
N GLU A 156 -6.36 -9.69 11.13
CA GLU A 156 -7.68 -9.10 11.36
C GLU A 156 -7.60 -7.56 11.36
N PHE A 157 -8.72 -6.90 11.05
CA PHE A 157 -8.84 -5.44 11.07
C PHE A 157 -9.97 -5.02 12.03
N PRO A 158 -9.72 -5.03 13.34
CA PRO A 158 -10.76 -4.88 14.37
C PRO A 158 -11.34 -3.47 14.48
N GLN A 159 -10.82 -2.49 13.75
CA GLN A 159 -11.33 -1.11 13.74
C GLN A 159 -11.93 -0.70 12.39
N LEU A 160 -11.76 -1.52 11.34
CA LEU A 160 -12.16 -1.15 9.98
C LEU A 160 -13.68 -1.19 9.83
N LYS A 161 -14.30 -0.01 9.69
CA LYS A 161 -15.75 0.19 9.58
C LYS A 161 -16.21 0.48 8.16
N LEU A 162 -15.36 1.08 7.34
CA LEU A 162 -15.70 1.43 5.96
C LEU A 162 -14.63 0.96 4.99
N LEU A 163 -15.06 0.23 3.97
CA LEU A 163 -14.26 -0.12 2.80
C LEU A 163 -14.93 0.46 1.56
N LYS A 164 -14.23 1.31 0.83
CA LYS A 164 -14.68 1.81 -0.47
C LYS A 164 -13.70 1.39 -1.56
N VAL A 165 -14.20 0.78 -2.62
CA VAL A 165 -13.42 0.28 -3.74
C VAL A 165 -13.94 0.90 -5.03
N LYS A 166 -13.12 1.72 -5.65
CA LYS A 166 -13.40 2.40 -6.93
C LYS A 166 -12.69 1.70 -8.07
N GLY A 167 -13.33 1.68 -9.24
CA GLY A 167 -12.76 1.06 -10.44
C GLY A 167 -12.81 -0.46 -10.39
N PHE A 168 -13.70 -1.02 -9.58
CA PHE A 168 -13.89 -2.46 -9.44
C PHE A 168 -14.44 -3.06 -10.74
N LYS A 169 -13.85 -4.17 -11.19
CA LYS A 169 -14.17 -4.86 -12.44
C LYS A 169 -14.58 -6.31 -12.22
N LYS A 170 -14.74 -6.73 -10.96
CA LYS A 170 -15.08 -8.11 -10.59
C LYS A 170 -14.04 -9.11 -11.13
N LEU A 171 -12.77 -8.70 -11.17
CA LEU A 171 -11.67 -9.60 -11.52
C LEU A 171 -11.27 -10.44 -10.31
N VAL A 172 -10.79 -11.66 -10.56
CA VAL A 172 -10.47 -12.65 -9.51
C VAL A 172 -9.62 -12.08 -8.36
N LEU A 173 -8.56 -11.32 -8.65
CA LEU A 173 -7.71 -10.75 -7.61
C LEU A 173 -8.37 -9.59 -6.85
N GLU A 174 -9.21 -8.82 -7.52
CA GLU A 174 -9.95 -7.73 -6.90
C GLU A 174 -11.01 -8.30 -5.95
N GLU A 175 -11.74 -9.33 -6.37
CA GLU A 175 -12.70 -10.06 -5.54
C GLU A 175 -12.01 -10.70 -4.34
N LYS A 176 -10.85 -11.35 -4.55
CA LYS A 176 -10.04 -11.90 -3.45
C LYS A 176 -9.68 -10.82 -2.43
N LEU A 177 -9.22 -9.64 -2.87
CA LEU A 177 -8.86 -8.55 -1.97
C LEU A 177 -10.06 -8.03 -1.18
N VAL A 178 -11.20 -7.80 -1.84
CA VAL A 178 -12.43 -7.33 -1.18
C VAL A 178 -12.92 -8.36 -0.15
N ASN A 179 -13.00 -9.64 -0.56
CA ASN A 179 -13.44 -10.72 0.32
C ASN A 179 -12.50 -10.91 1.52
N PHE A 180 -11.20 -10.70 1.33
CA PHE A 180 -10.24 -10.73 2.43
C PHE A 180 -10.57 -9.69 3.48
N PHE A 181 -10.75 -8.42 3.10
CA PHE A 181 -11.10 -7.38 4.07
C PHE A 181 -12.48 -7.63 4.72
N CYS A 182 -13.49 -8.00 3.93
CA CYS A 182 -14.84 -8.28 4.45
C CYS A 182 -14.85 -9.42 5.46
N SER A 183 -14.06 -10.48 5.25
CA SER A 183 -13.99 -11.62 6.17
C SER A 183 -13.16 -11.35 7.42
N ARG A 184 -12.24 -10.37 7.37
CA ARG A 184 -11.29 -10.06 8.45
C ARG A 184 -11.61 -8.79 9.24
N ALA A 185 -12.55 -7.97 8.76
CA ALA A 185 -13.05 -6.77 9.43
C ALA A 185 -14.45 -7.02 10.00
N LYS A 186 -14.52 -7.68 11.16
CA LYS A 186 -15.79 -7.95 11.86
C LYS A 186 -16.70 -6.73 12.07
N PRO A 187 -16.18 -5.50 12.37
CA PRO A 187 -17.02 -4.33 12.56
C PRO A 187 -17.26 -3.54 11.27
N LEU A 188 -17.02 -4.11 10.08
CA LEU A 188 -17.24 -3.43 8.81
C LEU A 188 -18.73 -3.07 8.68
N GLU A 189 -19.06 -1.78 8.78
CA GLU A 189 -20.44 -1.27 8.70
C GLU A 189 -20.85 -1.01 7.25
N SER A 190 -19.90 -0.67 6.37
CA SER A 190 -20.17 -0.26 5.00
C SER A 190 -19.11 -0.74 4.01
N LEU A 191 -19.58 -1.41 2.96
CA LEU A 191 -18.80 -1.65 1.73
C LEU A 191 -19.43 -0.87 0.58
N ILE A 192 -18.62 -0.03 -0.06
CA ILE A 192 -19.01 0.80 -1.20
C ILE A 192 -18.20 0.37 -2.41
N ILE A 193 -18.83 -0.31 -3.36
CA ILE A 193 -18.21 -0.67 -4.63
C ILE A 193 -18.66 0.32 -5.69
N VAL A 194 -17.70 0.91 -6.40
CA VAL A 194 -17.93 1.79 -7.55
C VAL A 194 -17.32 1.13 -8.79
N SER A 195 -18.18 0.55 -9.62
CA SER A 195 -17.78 -0.16 -10.84
C SER A 195 -17.22 0.78 -11.91
N LYS A 196 -16.36 0.25 -12.79
CA LYS A 196 -15.86 1.00 -13.96
C LYS A 196 -16.85 0.89 -15.13
N GLY A 197 -17.58 1.97 -15.43
CA GLY A 197 -18.47 2.08 -16.60
C GLY A 197 -19.08 3.47 -16.74
N ASN A 198 -19.75 3.76 -17.87
CA ASN A 198 -20.46 5.04 -18.11
C ASN A 198 -21.71 5.23 -17.21
N ARG A 199 -22.00 4.24 -16.37
CA ARG A 199 -23.02 4.31 -15.31
C ARG A 199 -22.31 4.03 -13.99
N LEU A 200 -22.37 4.99 -13.08
CA LEU A 200 -21.94 4.81 -11.71
C LEU A 200 -22.88 3.80 -11.05
N GLU A 201 -22.49 2.54 -11.04
CA GLU A 201 -23.13 1.53 -10.20
C GLU A 201 -22.47 1.59 -8.84
N ILE A 202 -23.23 2.06 -7.85
CA ILE A 202 -22.84 2.07 -6.44
C ILE A 202 -23.55 0.89 -5.79
N GLU A 203 -22.81 -0.17 -5.50
CA GLU A 203 -23.30 -1.27 -4.66
C GLU A 203 -22.94 -0.94 -3.21
N LEU A 204 -23.97 -0.69 -2.38
CA LEU A 204 -23.84 -0.46 -0.94
C LEU A 204 -24.22 -1.73 -0.19
N TYR A 205 -23.27 -2.27 0.58
CA TYR A 205 -23.55 -3.37 1.49
C TYR A 205 -23.39 -2.88 2.92
N PHE A 206 -24.48 -3.01 3.69
CA PHE A 206 -24.48 -2.74 5.12
C PHE A 206 -24.48 -4.07 5.86
N PHE A 207 -23.42 -4.32 6.63
CA PHE A 207 -23.36 -5.47 7.52
C PHE A 207 -23.86 -4.98 8.88
N GLY A 208 -25.13 -5.26 9.16
CA GLY A 208 -25.94 -4.41 10.03
C GLY A 208 -25.59 -4.41 11.53
N LYS A 209 -26.33 -3.57 12.24
CA LYS A 209 -27.17 -4.03 13.35
C LYS A 209 -28.62 -3.72 13.00
N LYS A 210 -29.51 -4.73 13.03
CA LYS A 210 -30.93 -4.49 13.29
C LYS A 210 -31.00 -3.87 14.69
N ILE A 211 -31.64 -2.71 14.81
CA ILE A 211 -32.02 -2.13 16.11
C ILE A 211 -33.05 -3.05 16.76
#